data_AF-A0A353M9E8-F1
#
_entry.id   AF-A0A353M9E8-F1
#
_cell.length_a   1.000
_cell.length_b   1.000
_cell.length_c   1.000
_cell.angle_alpha   90.00
_cell.angle_beta   90.00
_cell.angle_gamma   90.00
#
_symmetry.space_group_name_H-M   'P 1'
#
loop_
_entity.id
_entity.type
_entity.pdbx_description
1 polymer ?
#
loop_
_entity_poly.entity_id
_entity_poly.type
_entity_poly.pdbx_seq_one_letter_code
_entity_poly.pdbx_strand_id
1 'polypeptide(L)'
;MNAMKYKGYAARVEFDADDRIFVGHLAGIRDIVGFHGASVIELETAFHEAVDDYLAACAKLGQPPHAPASGKVFLRVPPEVHSAVIMAAESEGKSLNQWAAQVLAEAAHLTCQIPTKGRILRSTG
;
A
#
# COMPACT_ATOMS: atom_id res chain seq x y z
N MET A 1 8.63 -1.40 -4.22
CA MET A 1 8.45 -2.50 -3.23
C MET A 1 7.17 -3.23 -3.65
N ASN A 2 7.26 -4.46 -4.14
CA ASN A 2 6.09 -5.20 -4.62
C ASN A 2 5.35 -5.79 -3.42
N ALA A 3 4.20 -5.21 -3.07
CA ALA A 3 3.34 -5.73 -2.01
C ALA A 3 2.46 -6.86 -2.55
N MET A 4 2.29 -7.93 -1.77
CA MET A 4 1.31 -8.99 -2.05
C MET A 4 -0.10 -8.39 -1.92
N LYS A 5 -0.94 -8.61 -2.93
CA LYS A 5 -2.28 -8.00 -3.02
C LYS A 5 -3.32 -9.04 -3.39
N TYR A 6 -4.45 -9.04 -2.69
CA TYR A 6 -5.58 -9.94 -2.96
C TYR A 6 -6.89 -9.27 -2.54
N LYS A 7 -7.90 -9.30 -3.43
CA LYS A 7 -9.23 -8.69 -3.22
C LYS A 7 -9.21 -7.21 -2.73
N GLY A 8 -8.21 -6.45 -3.15
CA GLY A 8 -8.04 -5.04 -2.77
C GLY A 8 -7.33 -4.83 -1.42
N TYR A 9 -6.97 -5.90 -0.72
CA TYR A 9 -6.12 -5.86 0.47
C TYR A 9 -4.66 -6.01 0.08
N ALA A 10 -3.77 -5.43 0.87
CA ALA A 10 -2.32 -5.57 0.73
C ALA A 10 -1.74 -6.17 2.02
N ALA A 11 -0.64 -6.91 1.90
CA ALA A 11 0.08 -7.43 3.05
C ALA A 11 1.32 -6.58 3.39
N ARG A 12 1.60 -6.44 4.69
CA ARG A 12 2.92 -6.12 5.22
C ARG A 12 3.53 -7.41 5.77
N VAL A 13 4.72 -7.76 5.31
CA VAL A 13 5.42 -9.00 5.71
C VAL A 13 6.75 -8.64 6.36
N GLU A 14 7.04 -9.30 7.46
CA GLU A 14 8.30 -9.22 8.21
C GLU A 14 8.85 -10.63 8.42
N PHE A 15 10.17 -10.77 8.51
CA PHE A 15 10.81 -12.05 8.81
C PHE A 15 11.11 -12.11 10.30
N ASP A 16 10.60 -13.16 10.96
CA ASP A 16 10.95 -13.50 12.33
C ASP A 16 12.20 -14.38 12.32
N ALA A 17 13.28 -13.88 12.92
CA ALA A 17 14.56 -14.59 12.94
C ALA A 17 14.62 -15.71 13.99
N ASP A 18 13.83 -15.59 15.07
CA ASP A 18 13.82 -16.55 16.17
C ASP A 18 13.05 -17.80 15.74
N ASP A 19 11.87 -17.60 15.14
CA ASP A 19 11.01 -18.69 14.66
C ASP A 19 11.30 -19.10 13.20
N ARG A 20 12.15 -18.32 12.49
CA ARG A 20 12.53 -18.53 11.09
C ARG A 20 11.34 -18.61 10.13
N ILE A 21 10.30 -17.82 10.38
CA ILE A 21 9.09 -17.75 9.56
C ILE A 21 8.85 -16.33 9.06
N PHE A 22 8.04 -16.22 8.01
CA PHE A 22 7.50 -14.95 7.58
C PHE A 22 6.18 -14.69 8.32
N VAL A 23 6.06 -13.51 8.92
CA VAL A 23 4.84 -13.05 9.59
C VAL A 23 4.26 -11.90 8.77
N GLY A 24 3.00 -12.06 8.38
CA GLY A 24 2.25 -11.12 7.55
C GLY A 24 1.05 -10.54 8.30
N HIS A 25 0.75 -9.27 8.02
CA HIS A 25 -0.46 -8.60 8.49
C HIS A 25 -1.14 -7.88 7.31
N LEU A 26 -2.48 -7.87 7.32
CA LEU A 26 -3.23 -7.03 6.38
C LEU A 26 -2.93 -5.55 6.67
N ALA A 27 -2.54 -4.82 5.63
CA ALA A 27 -2.26 -3.40 5.67
C ALA A 27 -3.53 -2.59 5.34
N GLY A 28 -3.69 -1.44 6.00
CA GLY A 28 -4.77 -0.49 5.70
C GLY A 28 -6.12 -0.84 6.30
N ILE A 29 -6.19 -1.82 7.22
CA ILE A 29 -7.38 -2.12 8.04
C ILE A 29 -7.13 -1.81 9.51
N ARG A 30 -8.19 -1.55 10.29
CA ARG A 30 -8.09 -1.36 11.75
C ARG A 30 -7.96 -2.69 12.49
N ASP A 31 -8.56 -3.74 11.96
CA ASP A 31 -8.52 -5.07 12.56
C ASP A 31 -7.13 -5.71 12.34
N ILE A 32 -6.62 -6.39 13.36
CA ILE A 32 -5.34 -7.09 13.26
C ILE A 32 -5.63 -8.48 12.69
N VAL A 33 -5.47 -8.61 11.37
CA VAL A 33 -5.54 -9.91 10.69
C VAL A 33 -4.12 -10.32 10.34
N GLY A 34 -3.62 -11.32 11.08
CA GLY A 34 -2.28 -11.88 10.93
C GLY A 34 -2.30 -13.23 10.22
N PHE A 35 -1.19 -13.55 9.55
CA PHE A 35 -0.94 -14.83 8.90
C PHE A 35 0.57 -15.09 8.89
N HIS A 36 0.99 -16.32 8.66
CA HIS A 36 2.41 -16.67 8.62
C HIS A 36 2.68 -17.85 7.68
N GLY A 37 3.93 -18.02 7.30
CA GLY A 37 4.37 -19.15 6.47
C GLY A 37 5.88 -19.35 6.53
N ALA A 38 6.34 -20.60 6.41
CA ALA A 38 7.76 -20.92 6.37
C ALA A 38 8.36 -20.77 4.96
N SER A 39 7.50 -20.70 3.93
CA SER A 39 7.87 -20.46 2.55
C SER A 39 7.01 -19.36 1.92
N VAL A 40 7.44 -18.83 0.78
CA VAL A 40 6.69 -17.82 0.02
C VAL A 40 5.32 -18.37 -0.42
N ILE A 41 5.26 -19.65 -0.81
CA ILE A 41 4.02 -20.30 -1.26
C ILE A 41 3.03 -20.45 -0.10
N GLU A 42 3.51 -20.89 1.06
CA GLU A 42 2.68 -20.98 2.27
C GLU A 42 2.17 -19.61 2.70
N LEU A 43 3.05 -18.61 2.67
CA LEU A 43 2.70 -17.25 3.05
C LEU A 43 1.62 -16.64 2.14
N GLU A 44 1.71 -16.86 0.82
CA GLU A 44 0.71 -16.40 -0.15
C GLU A 44 -0.63 -17.10 0.04
N THR A 45 -0.61 -18.40 0.31
CA THR A 45 -1.82 -19.18 0.58
C THR A 45 -2.48 -18.71 1.87
N ALA A 46 -1.70 -18.60 2.96
CA ALA A 46 -2.16 -18.12 4.25
C ALA A 46 -2.70 -16.68 4.18
N PHE A 47 -2.12 -15.84 3.32
CA PHE A 47 -2.65 -14.49 3.06
C PHE A 47 -4.04 -14.52 2.42
N HIS A 48 -4.24 -15.33 1.37
CA HIS A 48 -5.54 -15.43 0.71
C HIS A 48 -6.62 -15.97 1.65
N GLU A 49 -6.29 -17.01 2.42
CA GLU A 49 -7.17 -17.58 3.44
C GLU A 49 -7.53 -16.53 4.50
N ALA A 50 -6.55 -15.81 5.04
CA ALA A 50 -6.79 -14.78 6.05
C ALA A 50 -7.71 -13.64 5.54
N VAL A 51 -7.56 -13.24 4.27
CA VAL A 51 -8.45 -12.24 3.64
C VAL A 51 -9.87 -12.80 3.48
N ASP A 52 -10.01 -14.05 3.03
CA ASP A 52 -11.30 -14.67 2.80
C ASP A 52 -12.05 -14.93 4.11
N ASP A 53 -11.35 -15.36 5.15
CA ASP A 53 -11.88 -15.53 6.49
C ASP A 53 -12.29 -14.20 7.12
N TYR A 54 -11.50 -13.14 6.94
CA TYR A 54 -11.86 -11.79 7.37
C TYR A 54 -13.15 -11.31 6.71
N LEU A 55 -13.26 -11.44 5.38
CA LEU A 55 -14.47 -11.06 4.65
C LEU A 55 -15.69 -11.88 5.09
N ALA A 56 -15.51 -13.19 5.31
CA ALA A 56 -16.57 -14.07 5.80
C ALA A 56 -17.00 -13.72 7.23
N ALA A 57 -16.06 -13.37 8.11
CA ALA A 57 -16.35 -12.92 9.47
C ALA A 57 -17.15 -11.62 9.47
N CYS A 58 -16.75 -10.63 8.65
CA CYS A 58 -17.50 -9.38 8.49
C CYS A 58 -18.94 -9.64 8.00
N ALA A 59 -19.11 -10.52 7.01
CA ALA A 59 -20.43 -10.90 6.51
C ALA A 59 -21.31 -11.55 7.58
N LYS A 60 -20.76 -12.46 8.40
CA LYS A 60 -21.47 -13.11 9.51
C LYS A 60 -21.89 -12.12 10.60
N LEU A 61 -21.07 -11.12 10.87
CA LEU A 61 -21.34 -10.09 11.88
C LEU A 61 -22.29 -8.99 11.37
N GLY A 62 -22.67 -9.02 10.08
CA GLY A 62 -23.46 -7.96 9.45
C GLY A 62 -22.74 -6.62 9.44
N GLN A 63 -21.42 -6.61 9.66
CA GLN A 63 -20.59 -5.43 9.64
C GLN A 63 -19.97 -5.31 8.25
N PRO A 64 -20.02 -4.13 7.61
CA PRO A 64 -19.28 -3.95 6.37
C PRO A 64 -17.80 -4.22 6.68
N PRO A 65 -17.11 -5.09 5.93
CA PRO A 65 -15.66 -5.20 6.03
C PRO A 65 -15.10 -3.79 5.91
N HIS A 66 -14.28 -3.40 6.88
CA HIS A 66 -14.06 -2.00 7.25
C HIS A 66 -14.04 -1.09 6.01
N ALA A 67 -14.96 -0.13 6.01
CA ALA A 67 -15.35 0.66 4.84
C ALA A 67 -14.14 1.23 4.07
N PRO A 68 -14.23 1.34 2.73
CA PRO A 68 -13.20 2.00 1.93
C PRO A 68 -12.89 3.35 2.57
N ALA A 69 -11.59 3.67 2.69
CA ALA A 69 -11.09 4.86 3.36
C ALA A 69 -12.01 6.07 3.08
N SER A 70 -12.39 6.81 4.12
CA SER A 70 -13.44 7.85 4.06
C SER A 70 -13.19 9.00 3.06
N GLY A 71 -12.10 8.96 2.30
CA GLY A 71 -11.60 10.03 1.43
C GLY A 71 -11.03 11.22 2.19
N LYS A 72 -11.15 11.23 3.53
CA LYS A 72 -10.66 12.32 4.39
C LYS A 72 -9.31 11.94 4.95
N VAL A 73 -8.31 12.79 4.72
CA VAL A 73 -6.96 12.65 5.26
C VAL A 73 -6.69 13.85 6.14
N PHE A 74 -6.58 13.64 7.45
CA PHE A 74 -6.19 14.66 8.41
C PHE A 74 -4.69 14.51 8.69
N LEU A 75 -3.89 15.46 8.22
CA LEU A 75 -2.43 15.46 8.40
C LEU A 75 -2.02 16.67 9.23
N ARG A 76 -1.12 16.43 10.19
CA ARG A 76 -0.35 17.51 10.79
C ARG A 76 0.91 17.70 9.95
N VAL A 77 1.02 18.87 9.33
CA VAL A 77 2.12 19.22 8.42
C VAL A 77 2.85 20.43 9.01
N PRO A 78 4.19 20.42 9.09
CA PRO A 78 4.94 21.60 9.52
C PRO A 78 4.65 22.83 8.65
N PRO A 79 4.65 24.05 9.21
CA PRO A 79 4.31 25.28 8.47
C PRO A 79 5.12 25.46 7.17
N GLU A 80 6.39 25.11 7.19
CA GLU A 80 7.30 25.20 6.04
C GLU A 80 6.87 24.27 4.89
N VAL A 81 6.44 23.04 5.22
CA VAL A 81 5.95 22.09 4.23
C VAL A 81 4.58 22.52 3.71
N HIS A 82 3.70 23.03 4.59
CA HIS A 82 2.40 23.55 4.18
C HIS A 82 2.53 24.71 3.18
N SER A 83 3.46 25.65 3.42
CA SER A 83 3.75 26.75 2.50
C SER A 83 4.26 26.25 1.15
N ALA A 84 5.18 25.29 1.14
CA ALA A 84 5.72 24.72 -0.08
C ALA A 84 4.65 24.00 -0.92
N VAL A 85 3.72 23.29 -0.26
CA VAL A 85 2.61 22.60 -0.92
C VAL A 85 1.62 23.58 -1.54
N ILE A 86 1.31 24.71 -0.87
CA ILE A 86 0.45 25.76 -1.45
C ILE A 86 1.08 26.30 -2.74
N MET A 87 2.35 26.68 -2.69
CA MET A 87 3.06 27.21 -3.86
C MET A 87 3.08 26.23 -5.03
N ALA A 88 3.33 24.94 -4.75
CA ALA A 88 3.32 23.90 -5.77
C ALA A 88 1.93 23.77 -6.42
N ALA A 89 0.88 23.69 -5.61
CA ALA A 89 -0.50 23.58 -6.08
C ALA A 89 -0.92 24.78 -6.96
N GLU A 90 -0.62 25.99 -6.52
CA GLU A 90 -0.93 27.22 -7.26
C GLU A 90 -0.17 27.33 -8.58
N SER A 91 1.11 26.92 -8.60
CA SER A 91 1.92 26.92 -9.83
C SER A 91 1.38 25.98 -10.91
N GLU A 92 0.60 24.97 -10.51
CA GLU A 92 -0.09 24.02 -11.39
C GLU A 92 -1.57 24.38 -11.63
N GLY A 93 -2.06 25.49 -11.08
CA GLY A 93 -3.45 25.91 -11.20
C GLY A 93 -4.46 25.01 -10.47
N LYS A 94 -4.03 24.32 -9.41
CA LYS A 94 -4.83 23.36 -8.64
C LYS A 94 -5.10 23.88 -7.22
N SER A 95 -6.23 23.49 -6.64
CA SER A 95 -6.40 23.61 -5.20
C SER A 95 -5.44 22.66 -4.46
N LEU A 96 -5.08 23.01 -3.22
CA LEU A 96 -4.22 22.16 -2.37
C LEU A 96 -4.75 20.72 -2.28
N ASN A 97 -6.07 20.54 -2.12
CA ASN A 97 -6.68 19.22 -2.02
C ASN A 97 -6.55 18.42 -3.33
N GLN A 98 -6.71 19.06 -4.49
CA GLN A 98 -6.55 18.40 -5.79
C GLN A 98 -5.10 17.99 -6.04
N TRP A 99 -4.16 18.90 -5.74
CA TRP A 99 -2.73 18.62 -5.85
C TRP A 99 -2.31 17.48 -4.92
N ALA A 100 -2.71 17.55 -3.65
CA ALA A 100 -2.42 16.51 -2.67
C ALA A 100 -3.05 15.16 -3.04
N ALA A 101 -4.30 15.13 -3.51
CA ALA A 101 -4.95 13.90 -3.95
C ALA A 101 -4.22 13.24 -5.13
N GLN A 102 -3.76 14.04 -6.10
CA GLN A 102 -2.96 13.54 -7.21
C GLN A 102 -1.62 12.95 -6.74
N VAL A 103 -0.86 13.71 -5.94
CA VAL A 103 0.45 13.25 -5.44
C VAL A 103 0.31 11.98 -4.60
N LEU A 104 -0.71 11.90 -3.75
CA LEU A 104 -1.00 10.70 -2.95
C LEU A 104 -1.38 9.51 -3.84
N ALA A 105 -2.17 9.73 -4.90
CA ALA A 105 -2.53 8.67 -5.84
C ALA A 105 -1.31 8.15 -6.63
N GLU A 106 -0.45 9.06 -7.10
CA GLU A 106 0.81 8.70 -7.75
C GLU A 106 1.71 7.93 -6.79
N ALA A 107 1.95 8.44 -5.58
CA ALA A 107 2.75 7.78 -4.56
C ALA A 107 2.24 6.38 -4.20
N ALA A 108 0.92 6.20 -4.11
CA ALA A 108 0.30 4.90 -3.84
C ALA A 108 0.46 3.91 -5.00
N HIS A 109 0.62 4.39 -6.25
CA HIS A 109 0.72 3.56 -7.45
C HIS A 109 2.16 3.40 -7.99
N LEU A 110 3.12 4.24 -7.54
CA LEU A 110 4.52 4.25 -7.98
C LEU A 110 5.30 2.96 -7.66
N THR A 111 4.73 2.00 -6.93
CA THR A 111 5.34 0.67 -6.76
C THR A 111 5.31 -0.23 -8.02
N CYS A 112 4.82 0.24 -9.18
CA CYS A 112 4.70 -0.57 -10.40
C CYS A 112 5.29 0.07 -11.68
N GLN A 113 6.47 0.69 -11.62
CA GLN A 113 7.23 1.01 -12.85
C GLN A 113 8.73 0.74 -12.66
N ILE A 114 9.17 -0.45 -13.09
CA ILE A 114 10.56 -0.67 -13.46
C ILE A 114 10.70 -0.19 -14.92
N PRO A 115 11.52 0.82 -15.23
CA PRO A 115 11.91 1.06 -16.61
C PRO A 115 12.96 0.02 -17.00
N THR A 116 12.52 -1.17 -17.39
CA THR A 116 13.32 -2.05 -18.26
C THR A 116 13.29 -1.49 -19.67
N LYS A 117 14.35 -0.81 -20.09
CA LYS A 117 14.94 -0.99 -21.43
C LYS A 117 16.32 -0.35 -21.52
N GLY A 118 17.31 -1.21 -21.74
CA GLY A 118 18.70 -0.86 -21.94
C GLY A 118 18.93 -0.01 -23.19
N ARG A 119 19.89 0.89 -23.07
CA ARG A 119 20.54 1.54 -24.19
C ARG A 119 21.93 0.92 -24.32
N ILE A 120 22.05 -0.10 -25.19
CA ILE A 120 23.33 -0.53 -25.72
C ILE A 120 23.80 0.60 -26.64
N LEU A 121 24.73 1.43 -26.15
CA LEU A 121 25.54 2.27 -27.03
C LEU A 121 26.66 1.41 -27.60
N ARG A 122 26.63 1.29 -28.92
CA ARG A 122 27.65 0.66 -29.75
C ARG A 122 28.98 1.39 -29.52
N SER A 123 30.00 0.65 -29.11
CA SER A 123 31.40 1.08 -29.19
C SER A 123 31.92 0.72 -30.58
N THR A 124 32.05 1.71 -31.45
CA THR A 124 32.98 1.65 -32.59
C THR A 124 34.40 1.77 -32.05
N GLY A 125 35.20 0.74 -32.31
CA GLY A 125 36.66 0.71 -32.20
C GLY A 125 37.16 -0.32 -33.20
#